data_AF-A0A972HV11-F1
#
_entry.id   AF-A0A972HV11-F1
#
_cell.length_a   1.000
_cell.length_b   1.000
_cell.length_c   1.000
_cell.angle_alpha   90.00
_cell.angle_beta   90.00
_cell.angle_gamma   90.00
#
_symmetry.space_group_name_H-M   'P 1'
#
loop_
_entity.id
_entity.type
_entity.pdbx_description
1 polymer ?
#
loop_
_entity_poly.entity_id
_entity_poly.type
_entity_poly.pdbx_seq_one_letter_code
_entity_poly.pdbx_strand_id
1 'polypeptide(L)' 'MRMSKNKRVVLGLSGGVDSTAATLMLKEKGYNVTGLFFDVL' A
#
# COMPACT_ATOMS: atom_id res chain seq x y z
N MET A 1 -10.24 -2.58 -25.45
CA MET A 1 -9.99 -3.07 -24.08
C MET A 1 -9.70 -1.88 -23.17
N ARG A 2 -10.56 -1.61 -22.18
CA ARG A 2 -10.30 -0.59 -21.16
C ARG A 2 -9.29 -1.20 -20.19
N MET A 3 -8.02 -0.82 -20.30
CA MET A 3 -7.00 -1.17 -19.30
C MET A 3 -7.58 -0.87 -17.92
N SER A 4 -7.84 -1.90 -17.11
CA SER A 4 -8.25 -1.69 -15.72
C SER A 4 -7.20 -0.80 -15.10
N LYS A 5 -7.56 0.42 -14.72
CA LYS A 5 -6.65 1.34 -14.04
C LYS A 5 -6.03 0.56 -12.89
N ASN A 6 -4.75 0.22 -12.97
CA ASN A 6 -4.01 -0.40 -11.87
C ASN A 6 -4.24 0.50 -10.66
N LYS A 7 -5.07 0.06 -9.72
CA LYS A 7 -5.51 0.90 -8.60
C LYS A 7 -4.28 1.19 -7.76
N ARG A 8 -3.88 2.46 -7.76
CA ARG A 8 -2.72 2.96 -7.00
C ARG A 8 -3.16 3.26 -5.57
N VAL A 9 -2.41 2.78 -4.59
CA VAL A 9 -2.66 3.01 -3.17
C VAL A 9 -1.40 3.57 -2.55
N VAL A 10 -1.54 4.71 -1.87
CA VAL A 10 -0.50 5.22 -0.98
C VAL A 10 -0.85 4.77 0.43
N LEU A 11 0.08 4.13 1.12
CA LEU A 11 -0.14 3.59 2.46
C LEU A 11 0.93 4.11 3.42
N GLY A 12 0.49 4.67 4.55
CA GLY A 12 1.38 5.05 5.64
C GLY A 12 1.91 3.82 6.37
N LEU A 13 3.23 3.68 6.43
CA LEU A 13 3.93 2.64 7.18
C LEU A 13 4.34 3.21 8.54
N SER A 14 3.83 2.62 9.62
CA SER A 14 4.28 2.94 10.98
C SER A 14 5.48 2.10 11.42
N GLY A 15 5.82 1.06 10.65
CA GLY A 15 6.74 0.00 11.07
C GLY A 15 6.08 -1.09 11.91
N GLY A 16 4.80 -0.94 12.28
CA GLY A 16 4.02 -1.94 12.99
C GLY A 16 3.50 -3.08 12.10
N VAL A 17 3.11 -4.18 12.74
CA VAL A 17 2.59 -5.39 12.07
C VAL A 17 1.34 -5.12 11.23
N ASP A 18 0.45 -4.24 11.69
CA ASP A 18 -0.81 -3.95 11.00
C ASP A 18 -0.57 -3.29 9.63
N SER A 19 0.28 -2.25 9.59
CA SER A 19 0.63 -1.57 8.34
C SER A 19 1.37 -2.48 7.35
N THR A 20 2.13 -3.43 7.87
CA THR A 20 2.85 -4.43 7.07
C THR A 20 1.88 -5.47 6.48
N ALA A 21 0.96 -6.00 7.29
CA ALA A 21 -0.07 -6.94 6.85
C ALA A 21 -0.99 -6.31 5.79
N ALA A 22 -1.41 -5.05 6.00
CA ALA A 22 -2.20 -4.30 5.03
C ALA A 22 -1.49 -4.13 3.68
N THR A 23 -0.18 -3.84 3.70
CA THR A 23 0.64 -3.73 2.49
C THR A 23 0.69 -5.05 1.72
N LEU A 24 0.91 -6.16 2.43
CA LEU A 24 0.98 -7.49 1.84
C LEU A 24 -0.33 -7.85 1.15
N MET A 25 -1.46 -7.71 1.86
CA MET A 25 -2.79 -8.03 1.32
C MET A 25 -3.14 -7.19 0.08
N LEU A 26 -2.75 -5.91 0.05
CA LEU A 26 -2.98 -5.04 -1.10
C LEU A 26 -2.14 -5.47 -2.30
N LYS A 27 -0.87 -5.83 -2.10
CA LYS A 27 -0.01 -6.37 -3.17
C LYS A 27 -0.55 -7.67 -3.73
N GLU A 28 -0.98 -8.62 -2.88
CA GLU A 28 -1.58 -9.89 -3.31
C GLU A 28 -2.87 -9.70 -4.11
N LYS A 29 -3.64 -8.64 -3.82
CA LYS A 29 -4.84 -8.27 -4.58
C LYS A 29 -4.53 -7.50 -5.88
N GLY A 30 -3.25 -7.34 -6.26
CA GLY A 30 -2.82 -6.70 -7.49
C GLY A 30 -2.86 -5.16 -7.47
N TYR A 31 -2.88 -4.54 -6.29
CA TYR A 31 -2.77 -3.09 -6.18
C TYR A 31 -1.32 -2.64 -6.37
N ASN A 32 -1.15 -1.47 -6.99
CA ASN A 32 0.14 -0.80 -7.03
C ASN A 32 0.30 0.04 -5.76
N VAL A 33 0.99 -0.51 -4.76
CA VAL A 33 1.13 0.09 -3.43
C VAL A 33 2.44 0.84 -3.29
N THR A 34 2.37 2.10 -2.87
CA THR A 34 3.51 2.92 -2.45
C THR A 34 3.44 3.14 -0.94
N GLY A 35 4.44 2.65 -0.21
CA GLY A 35 4.55 2.87 1.23
C GLY A 35 5.28 4.18 1.55
N LEU A 36 4.77 4.95 2.50
CA LEU A 36 5.42 6.15 3.04
C LEU A 36 5.59 6.01 4.55
N PHE A 37 6.81 6.21 5.05
CA PHE A 37 7.03 6.40 6.48
C PHE A 37 6.95 7.90 6.77
N PHE A 38 6.17 8.27 7.78
CA PHE A 38 6.03 9.66 8.22
C PHE A 38 6.79 9.83 9.53
N ASP A 39 7.79 10.71 9.52
CA ASP A 39 8.38 11.23 10.75
C ASP A 39 7.47 12.35 11.26
N VAL A 40 6.99 12.24 12.50
CA VAL A 40 5.95 13.12 13.09
C VAL A 40 6.44 13.82 14.35
N LEU A 41 7.76 13.99 14.47
CA LEU A 41 8.41 14.77 15.53
C LEU A 41 8.47 16.27 15.21
#